data_AF-A0A969GJL3-F1
#
_entry.id   AF-A0A969GJL3-F1
#
_cell.length_a   1.000
_cell.length_b   1.000
_cell.length_c   1.000
_cell.angle_alpha   90.00
_cell.angle_beta   90.00
_cell.angle_gamma   90.00
#
_symmetry.space_group_name_H-M   'P 1'
#
loop_
_entity.id
_entity.type
_entity.pdbx_description
1 polymer ?
#
loop_
_entity_poly.entity_id
_entity_poly.type
_entity_poly.pdbx_seq_one_letter_code
_entity_poly.pdbx_strand_id
1 'polypeptide(L)'
;MEISRAEAEAFDALIALDEKDYTLADQRAYRSMLMAARSLVRNQYLDVSEDPDQIVDEFRARFYDTELFYDKYAKGKFASYLFDRHENGHGVPDEDAAHRLVEEANLFIEAAHACDARMAGTTIGGVTL
;
A
#
# COMPACT_ATOMS: atom_id res chain seq x y z
N MET A 1 -5.02 -13.32 5.12
CA MET A 1 -4.00 -12.90 4.13
C MET A 1 -3.34 -11.64 4.65
N GLU A 2 -2.15 -11.28 4.16
CA GLU A 2 -1.41 -10.12 4.66
C GLU A 2 -2.13 -8.80 4.37
N ILE A 3 -2.87 -8.74 3.27
CA ILE A 3 -3.79 -7.64 2.95
C ILE A 3 -4.83 -7.38 4.05
N SER A 4 -5.35 -8.42 4.72
CA SER A 4 -6.30 -8.25 5.85
C SER A 4 -5.64 -7.65 7.10
N ARG A 5 -4.31 -7.82 7.25
CA ARG A 5 -3.56 -7.15 8.32
C ARG A 5 -3.32 -5.68 7.96
N ALA A 6 -3.09 -5.37 6.69
CA ALA A 6 -3.00 -3.99 6.22
C ALA A 6 -4.29 -3.22 6.53
N GLU A 7 -5.46 -3.80 6.26
CA GLU A 7 -6.77 -3.19 6.58
C GLU A 7 -6.93 -2.92 8.08
N ALA A 8 -6.56 -3.88 8.93
CA ALA A 8 -6.61 -3.70 10.38
C ALA A 8 -5.66 -2.57 10.85
N GLU A 9 -4.45 -2.50 10.29
CA GLU A 9 -3.50 -1.43 10.62
C GLU A 9 -3.99 -0.05 10.13
N ALA A 10 -4.65 0.01 8.96
CA ALA A 10 -5.27 1.24 8.47
C ALA A 10 -6.44 1.70 9.34
N PHE A 11 -7.22 0.74 9.87
CA PHE A 11 -8.26 1.04 10.85
C PHE A 11 -7.68 1.59 12.16
N ASP A 12 -6.60 1.00 12.67
CA ASP A 12 -5.90 1.54 13.84
C ASP A 12 -5.32 2.94 13.57
N ALA A 13 -4.92 3.24 12.33
CA ALA A 13 -4.48 4.58 11.94
C ALA A 13 -5.62 5.62 12.04
N LEU A 14 -6.84 5.25 11.62
CA LEU A 14 -8.04 6.07 11.79
C LEU A 14 -8.36 6.32 13.27
N ILE A 15 -8.23 5.30 14.13
CA ILE A 15 -8.44 5.45 15.58
C ILE A 15 -7.42 6.45 16.16
N ALA A 16 -6.14 6.30 15.83
CA ALA A 16 -5.10 7.21 16.32
C ALA A 16 -5.35 8.66 15.86
N LEU A 17 -5.87 8.83 14.63
CA LEU A 17 -6.24 10.12 14.09
C LEU A 17 -7.41 10.76 14.88
N ASP A 18 -8.45 9.99 15.18
CA ASP A 18 -9.59 10.43 16.02
C ASP A 18 -9.14 10.82 17.44
N GLU A 19 -8.14 10.12 17.98
CA GLU A 19 -7.51 10.41 19.27
C GLU A 19 -6.52 11.59 19.22
N LYS A 20 -6.29 12.18 18.04
CA LYS A 20 -5.33 13.26 17.76
C LYS A 20 -3.86 12.88 18.01
N ASP A 21 -3.55 11.59 18.00
CA ASP A 21 -2.18 11.11 17.95
C ASP A 21 -1.72 11.04 16.48
N TYR A 22 -1.42 12.23 15.94
CA TYR A 22 -1.05 12.39 14.53
C TYR A 22 0.23 11.62 14.16
N THR A 23 1.16 11.48 15.10
CA THR A 23 2.40 10.73 14.87
C THR A 23 2.10 9.24 14.77
N LEU A 24 1.26 8.70 15.65
CA LEU A 24 0.85 7.30 15.57
C LEU A 24 0.00 7.03 14.34
N ALA A 25 -0.94 7.92 14.01
CA ALA A 25 -1.78 7.80 12.82
C ALA A 25 -0.93 7.70 11.54
N ASP A 26 0.06 8.59 11.39
CA ASP A 26 0.98 8.59 10.26
C ASP A 26 1.82 7.30 10.18
N GLN A 27 2.37 6.83 11.30
CA GLN A 27 3.16 5.60 11.33
C GLN A 27 2.33 4.36 10.95
N ARG A 28 1.08 4.28 11.44
CA ARG A 28 0.18 3.17 11.15
C ARG A 28 -0.32 3.19 9.70
N ALA A 29 -0.63 4.38 9.17
CA ALA A 29 -0.99 4.56 7.77
C ALA A 29 0.16 4.15 6.84
N TYR A 30 1.39 4.54 7.16
CA TYR A 30 2.56 4.09 6.39
C TYR A 30 2.77 2.57 6.47
N ARG A 31 2.66 1.99 7.67
CA ARG A 31 2.80 0.54 7.87
C ARG A 31 1.74 -0.26 7.12
N SER A 32 0.49 0.22 7.08
CA SER A 32 -0.58 -0.46 6.34
C SER A 32 -0.29 -0.50 4.84
N MET A 33 0.23 0.59 4.26
CA MET A 33 0.68 0.60 2.86
C MET A 33 1.81 -0.41 2.60
N LEU A 34 2.81 -0.50 3.49
CA LEU A 34 3.87 -1.51 3.38
C LEU A 34 3.32 -2.94 3.42
N MET A 35 2.39 -3.23 4.33
CA MET A 35 1.77 -4.56 4.42
C MET A 35 0.98 -4.90 3.15
N ALA A 36 0.24 -3.95 2.59
CA ALA A 36 -0.49 -4.16 1.34
C ALA A 36 0.46 -4.37 0.15
N ALA A 37 1.52 -3.55 0.03
CA ALA A 37 2.55 -3.70 -0.99
C ALA A 37 3.24 -5.07 -0.89
N ARG A 38 3.66 -5.46 0.32
CA ARG A 38 4.31 -6.75 0.58
C ARG A 38 3.40 -7.92 0.23
N SER A 39 2.10 -7.82 0.54
CA SER A 39 1.12 -8.85 0.15
C SER A 39 1.12 -9.09 -1.36
N LEU A 40 1.22 -8.05 -2.18
CA LEU A 40 1.33 -8.17 -3.64
C LEU A 40 2.68 -8.74 -4.07
N VAL A 41 3.78 -8.25 -3.51
CA VAL A 41 5.14 -8.76 -3.81
C VAL A 41 5.23 -10.27 -3.59
N ARG A 42 4.61 -10.78 -2.53
CA ARG A 42 4.61 -12.21 -2.20
C ARG A 42 3.97 -13.11 -3.27
N ASN A 43 3.15 -12.57 -4.16
CA ASN A 43 2.62 -13.32 -5.31
C ASN A 43 3.70 -13.64 -6.36
N GLN A 44 4.79 -12.87 -6.41
CA GLN A 44 5.90 -13.05 -7.36
C GLN A 44 7.24 -13.40 -6.67
N TYR A 45 7.39 -13.04 -5.40
CA TYR A 45 8.61 -13.24 -4.61
C TYR A 45 8.27 -13.51 -3.14
N LEU A 46 8.20 -14.80 -2.79
CA LEU A 46 7.76 -15.28 -1.46
C LEU A 46 8.70 -14.88 -0.31
N ASP A 47 9.99 -14.70 -0.61
CA ASP A 47 11.07 -14.46 0.37
C ASP A 47 11.27 -12.98 0.73
N VAL A 48 10.41 -12.07 0.24
CA VAL A 48 10.47 -10.64 0.63
C VAL A 48 10.39 -10.50 2.16
N SER A 49 11.29 -9.70 2.73
CA SER A 49 11.34 -9.50 4.19
C SER A 49 10.33 -8.44 4.66
N GLU A 50 10.37 -8.11 5.94
CA GLU A 50 9.57 -7.02 6.53
C GLU A 50 10.29 -5.67 6.52
N ASP A 51 11.50 -5.60 5.93
CA ASP A 51 12.27 -4.37 5.79
C ASP A 51 11.57 -3.36 4.84
N PRO A 52 11.31 -2.11 5.27
CA PRO A 52 10.59 -1.14 4.47
C PRO A 52 11.23 -0.83 3.11
N ASP A 53 12.56 -0.68 3.07
CA ASP A 53 13.28 -0.34 1.84
C ASP A 53 13.15 -1.49 0.84
N GLN A 54 13.36 -2.74 1.30
CA GLN A 54 13.20 -3.91 0.44
C GLN A 54 11.76 -4.04 -0.09
N ILE A 55 10.74 -3.83 0.74
CA ILE A 55 9.34 -3.89 0.30
C ILE A 55 9.07 -2.87 -0.79
N VAL A 56 9.52 -1.62 -0.60
CA VAL A 56 9.29 -0.53 -1.54
C VAL A 56 10.02 -0.77 -2.86
N ASP A 57 11.27 -1.21 -2.82
CA ASP A 57 12.07 -1.52 -4.02
C ASP A 57 11.46 -2.67 -4.83
N GLU A 58 11.11 -3.78 -4.17
CA GLU A 58 10.50 -4.92 -4.85
C GLU A 58 9.11 -4.59 -5.39
N PHE A 59 8.31 -3.80 -4.66
CA PHE A 59 7.01 -3.33 -5.14
C PHE A 59 7.19 -2.42 -6.38
N ARG A 60 8.14 -1.48 -6.34
CA ARG A 60 8.42 -0.58 -7.46
C ARG A 60 8.78 -1.38 -8.71
N ALA A 61 9.78 -2.25 -8.62
CA ALA A 61 10.31 -3.01 -9.74
C ALA A 61 9.27 -3.97 -10.35
N ARG A 62 8.42 -4.60 -9.52
CA ARG A 62 7.50 -5.65 -9.98
C ARG A 62 6.13 -5.16 -10.37
N PHE A 63 5.65 -4.07 -9.77
CA PHE A 63 4.27 -3.61 -9.90
C PHE A 63 4.12 -2.19 -10.45
N TYR A 64 5.04 -1.29 -10.12
CA TYR A 64 4.96 0.09 -10.59
C TYR A 64 5.61 0.25 -11.97
N ASP A 65 6.87 -0.17 -12.11
CA ASP A 65 7.65 -0.02 -13.35
C ASP A 65 7.08 -0.86 -14.50
N THR A 66 6.42 -1.97 -14.16
CA THR A 66 5.71 -2.84 -15.11
C THR A 66 4.28 -2.39 -15.40
N GLU A 67 3.84 -1.30 -14.77
CA GLU A 67 2.48 -0.75 -14.84
C GLU A 67 1.36 -1.70 -14.35
N LEU A 68 1.70 -2.83 -13.71
CA LEU A 68 0.69 -3.80 -13.21
C LEU A 68 -0.23 -3.20 -12.13
N PHE A 69 0.31 -2.30 -11.31
CA PHE A 69 -0.46 -1.60 -10.27
C PHE A 69 -1.35 -0.50 -10.82
N TYR A 70 -1.15 -0.07 -12.08
CA TYR A 70 -1.79 1.13 -12.58
C TYR A 70 -3.31 0.96 -12.62
N ASP A 71 -4.01 1.99 -12.11
CA ASP A 71 -5.44 2.11 -12.30
C ASP A 71 -5.76 2.66 -13.70
N LYS A 72 -6.90 2.25 -14.26
CA LYS A 72 -7.36 2.67 -15.59
C LYS A 72 -7.51 4.19 -15.73
N TYR A 73 -7.81 4.89 -14.64
CA TYR A 73 -8.06 6.33 -14.62
C TYR A 73 -6.96 7.10 -13.88
N ALA A 74 -6.46 6.56 -12.77
CA ALA A 74 -5.47 7.22 -11.92
C ALA A 74 -4.01 6.80 -12.21
N LYS A 75 -3.77 5.83 -13.10
CA LYS A 75 -2.43 5.30 -13.42
C LYS A 75 -1.66 4.93 -12.14
N GLY A 76 -0.40 5.31 -12.03
CA GLY A 76 0.46 5.09 -10.87
C GLY A 76 0.24 6.03 -9.68
N LYS A 77 -0.80 6.88 -9.67
CA LYS A 77 -1.02 7.88 -8.60
C LYS A 77 -1.12 7.26 -7.21
N PHE A 78 -1.73 6.09 -7.09
CA PHE A 78 -1.86 5.46 -5.78
C PHE A 78 -0.51 4.95 -5.28
N ALA A 79 0.36 4.44 -6.17
CA ALA A 79 1.71 4.02 -5.79
C ALA A 79 2.60 5.18 -5.34
N SER A 80 2.43 6.38 -5.91
CA SER A 80 3.21 7.55 -5.47
C SER A 80 2.99 7.88 -4.00
N TYR A 81 1.82 7.63 -3.41
CA TYR A 81 1.60 7.90 -1.98
C TYR A 81 2.56 7.11 -1.08
N LEU A 82 2.78 5.83 -1.38
CA LEU A 82 3.75 5.01 -0.65
C LEU A 82 5.17 5.54 -0.84
N PHE A 83 5.55 5.87 -2.08
CA PHE A 83 6.89 6.37 -2.39
C PHE A 83 7.16 7.73 -1.73
N ASP A 84 6.23 8.66 -1.87
CA ASP A 84 6.34 10.01 -1.32
C ASP A 84 6.49 9.96 0.20
N ARG A 85 5.68 9.14 0.89
CA ARG A 85 5.78 8.97 2.34
C ARG A 85 7.07 8.24 2.76
N HIS A 86 7.52 7.26 1.99
CA HIS A 86 8.76 6.52 2.29
C HIS A 86 9.99 7.41 2.15
N GLU A 87 10.06 8.23 1.11
CA GLU A 87 11.20 9.10 0.82
C GLU A 87 11.22 10.37 1.69
N ASN A 88 10.06 10.93 2.06
CA ASN A 88 9.97 12.26 2.69
C ASN A 88 9.44 12.28 4.13
N GLY A 89 8.96 11.16 4.67
CA GLY A 89 8.23 11.14 5.94
C GLY A 89 9.09 11.16 7.22
N HIS A 90 10.05 12.08 7.29
CA HIS A 90 11.02 12.18 8.40
C HIS A 90 10.67 13.26 9.45
N GLY A 91 9.42 13.74 9.50
CA GLY A 91 8.97 14.80 10.40
C GLY A 91 7.80 14.40 11.31
N VAL A 92 7.52 15.24 12.31
CA VAL A 92 6.28 15.13 13.12
C VAL A 92 5.13 15.69 12.28
N PRO A 93 4.10 14.90 11.94
CA PRO A 93 2.96 15.36 11.15
C PRO A 93 2.07 16.28 11.99
N ASP A 94 1.49 17.27 11.33
CA ASP A 94 0.33 18.00 11.86
C ASP A 94 -0.98 17.26 11.54
N GLU A 95 -2.10 17.80 12.02
CA GLU A 95 -3.44 17.24 11.80
C GLU A 95 -3.72 17.01 10.32
N ASP A 96 -3.51 18.04 9.48
CA ASP A 96 -3.78 17.96 8.05
C ASP A 96 -2.89 16.91 7.36
N ALA A 97 -1.61 16.81 7.73
CA ALA A 97 -0.70 15.81 7.18
C ALA A 97 -1.10 14.39 7.57
N ALA A 98 -1.47 14.15 8.83
CA ALA A 98 -1.92 12.84 9.28
C ALA A 98 -3.25 12.43 8.63
N HIS A 99 -4.21 13.36 8.52
CA HIS A 99 -5.46 13.12 7.79
C HIS A 99 -5.21 12.72 6.34
N ARG A 100 -4.39 13.50 5.62
CA ARG A 100 -4.04 13.20 4.22
C ARG A 100 -3.42 11.81 4.09
N LEU A 101 -2.44 11.46 4.93
CA LEU A 101 -1.76 10.18 4.79
C LEU A 101 -2.69 8.99 5.08
N VAL A 102 -3.61 9.11 6.05
CA VAL A 102 -4.60 8.07 6.32
C VAL A 102 -5.54 7.88 5.14
N GLU A 103 -5.99 8.95 4.49
CA GLU A 103 -6.78 8.85 3.25
C GLU A 103 -5.99 8.20 2.10
N GLU A 104 -4.75 8.62 1.92
CA GLU A 104 -3.84 8.06 0.91
C GLU A 104 -3.57 6.57 1.13
N ALA A 105 -3.39 6.14 2.39
CA ALA A 105 -3.19 4.74 2.75
C ALA A 105 -4.43 3.89 2.41
N ASN A 106 -5.64 4.39 2.69
CA ASN A 106 -6.87 3.69 2.31
C ASN A 106 -6.99 3.56 0.78
N LEU A 107 -6.71 4.62 0.02
CA LEU A 107 -6.71 4.58 -1.44
C LEU A 107 -5.67 3.60 -2.00
N PHE A 108 -4.49 3.52 -1.37
CA PHE A 108 -3.46 2.54 -1.73
C PHE A 108 -3.94 1.10 -1.52
N ILE A 109 -4.57 0.82 -0.37
CA ILE A 109 -5.08 -0.52 -0.04
C ILE A 109 -6.20 -0.94 -1.00
N GLU A 110 -7.11 -0.02 -1.36
CA GLU A 110 -8.13 -0.26 -2.38
C GLU A 110 -7.51 -0.59 -3.74
N ALA A 111 -6.47 0.15 -4.15
CA ALA A 111 -5.73 -0.12 -5.38
C ALA A 111 -5.01 -1.49 -5.33
N ALA A 112 -4.48 -1.88 -4.17
CA ALA A 112 -3.86 -3.18 -3.98
C ALA A 112 -4.87 -4.34 -4.13
N HIS A 113 -6.07 -4.22 -3.55
CA HIS A 113 -7.16 -5.18 -3.78
C HIS A 113 -7.54 -5.28 -5.25
N ALA A 114 -7.69 -4.13 -5.92
CA ALA A 114 -8.02 -4.11 -7.33
C ALA A 114 -6.93 -4.77 -8.19
N CYS A 115 -5.65 -4.55 -7.85
CA CYS A 115 -4.52 -5.20 -8.51
C CYS A 115 -4.54 -6.72 -8.31
N ASP A 116 -4.71 -7.19 -7.07
CA ASP A 116 -4.74 -8.62 -6.73
C ASP A 116 -5.90 -9.33 -7.43
N ALA A 117 -7.09 -8.73 -7.43
CA ALA A 117 -8.27 -9.25 -8.11
C ALA A 117 -8.05 -9.37 -9.64
N ARG A 118 -7.40 -8.39 -10.27
CA ARG A 118 -7.04 -8.47 -11.70
C ARG A 118 -6.07 -9.61 -11.98
N MET A 119 -5.06 -9.81 -11.14
CA MET A 119 -4.09 -10.89 -11.29
C MET A 119 -4.74 -12.27 -11.10
N ALA A 120 -5.60 -12.42 -10.10
CA ALA A 120 -6.36 -13.65 -9.87
C ALA A 120 -7.30 -13.95 -11.04
N GLY A 121 -8.02 -12.95 -11.56
CA GLY A 121 -8.90 -13.09 -12.73
C GLY A 121 -8.16 -13.43 -14.02
N THR A 122 -6.96 -12.87 -14.22
CA THR A 122 -6.09 -13.19 -15.37
C THR A 122 -5.64 -14.65 -15.36
N THR A 123 -5.44 -15.21 -14.17
CA THR A 123 -5.02 -16.62 -14.00
C THR A 123 -6.13 -17.62 -14.37
N ILE A 124 -7.41 -17.23 -14.26
CA ILE A 124 -8.57 -18.10 -14.57
C ILE A 124 -8.93 -18.06 -16.07
N GLY A 125 -8.64 -16.96 -16.77
CA GLY A 125 -8.97 -16.78 -18.19
C GLY A 125 -8.04 -17.47 -19.20
N GLY A 126 -6.96 -18.13 -18.74
CA GLY A 126 -5.91 -18.69 -19.60
C GLY A 126 -6.08 -20.14 -20.05
N VAL A 127 -7.10 -20.88 -19.57
CA VAL A 127 -7.37 -22.24 -20.04
C VAL A 127 -8.44 -22.17 -21.13
N THR A 128 -7.99 -22.02 -22.38
CA THR A 128 -8.82 -22.33 -23.55
C THR A 128 -8.47 -23.76 -23.99
N LEU A 129 -9.46 -24.67 -23.91
CA LEU A 129 -9.41 -26.03 -24.46
C LEU A 129 -9.28 -26.01 -25.99
#